data_AF-A0A936D722-F1
#
_entry.id   AF-A0A936D722-F1
#
_cell.length_a   1.000
_cell.length_b   1.000
_cell.length_c   1.000
_cell.angle_alpha   90.00
_cell.angle_beta   90.00
_cell.angle_gamma   90.00
#
_symmetry.space_group_name_H-M   'P 1'
#
loop_
_entity.id
_entity.type
_entity.pdbx_description
1 polymer ?
#
loop_
_entity_poly.entity_id
_entity_poly.type
_entity_poly.pdbx_seq_one_letter_code
_entity_poly.pdbx_strand_id
1 'polypeptide(L)'
;MAEKRRLPVIQATSSPREPDGSAEGDGEERPPWHWVGFGTVGTFGAWLPLMGLAQMVSNQLVASTLGVTASPEAMRVALAAAPELRLRVGLALAVPHALALALASAAGGFLVGRYSKGLGPREAAIAGVALAIIVGGLTFGSVGLMGFVTTLVLSAPFSALGGHIGKRRAPPVTP
;
A
#
# COMPACT_ATOMS: atom_id res chain seq x y z
N MET A 1 -18.56 -63.13 3.52
CA MET A 1 -18.99 -61.77 3.20
C MET A 1 -17.82 -60.84 3.46
N ALA A 2 -17.27 -60.17 2.44
CA ALA A 2 -16.06 -59.37 2.57
C ALA A 2 -16.40 -57.97 3.10
N GLU A 3 -15.79 -57.60 4.22
CA GLU A 3 -15.97 -56.30 4.87
C GLU A 3 -15.35 -55.18 4.03
N LYS A 4 -16.17 -54.20 3.63
CA LYS A 4 -15.73 -53.07 2.80
C LYS A 4 -14.86 -52.13 3.62
N ARG A 5 -13.54 -52.24 3.45
CA ARG A 5 -12.53 -51.32 3.99
C ARG A 5 -12.83 -49.90 3.49
N ARG A 6 -13.25 -49.01 4.38
CA ARG A 6 -13.50 -47.60 4.06
C ARG A 6 -12.17 -46.87 3.94
N LEU A 7 -11.92 -46.27 2.78
CA LEU A 7 -10.76 -45.41 2.56
C LEU A 7 -10.94 -44.11 3.36
N PRO A 8 -9.86 -43.51 3.89
CA PRO A 8 -9.93 -42.20 4.52
C PRO A 8 -10.36 -41.17 3.48
N VAL A 9 -11.49 -40.51 3.74
CA VAL A 9 -11.95 -39.38 2.93
C VAL A 9 -11.02 -38.21 3.22
N ILE A 10 -10.05 -38.00 2.34
CA ILE A 10 -9.37 -36.70 2.25
C ILE A 10 -10.46 -35.75 1.75
N GLN A 11 -10.92 -34.84 2.61
CA GLN A 11 -11.75 -33.73 2.17
C GLN A 11 -10.91 -32.91 1.19
N ALA A 12 -11.09 -33.17 -0.11
CA ALA A 12 -10.66 -32.25 -1.14
C ALA A 12 -11.42 -30.96 -0.90
N THR A 13 -10.74 -29.95 -0.36
CA THR A 13 -11.27 -28.61 -0.24
C THR A 13 -11.62 -28.15 -1.66
N SER A 14 -12.92 -28.03 -1.92
CA SER A 14 -13.56 -27.35 -3.05
C SER A 14 -13.17 -27.80 -4.47
N SER A 15 -14.04 -28.57 -5.12
CA SER A 15 -14.11 -28.60 -6.59
C SER A 15 -14.54 -27.22 -7.13
N PRO A 16 -14.04 -26.79 -8.31
CA PRO A 16 -14.48 -25.55 -8.94
C PRO A 16 -15.88 -25.74 -9.54
N ARG A 17 -16.84 -24.90 -9.14
CA ARG A 17 -18.12 -24.77 -9.84
C ARG A 17 -18.14 -23.42 -10.56
N GLU A 18 -18.19 -23.50 -11.88
CA GLU A 18 -18.44 -22.41 -12.83
C GLU A 18 -19.92 -21.97 -12.78
N PRO A 19 -20.29 -20.81 -13.35
CA PRO A 19 -20.78 -19.65 -12.63
C PRO A 19 -22.31 -19.55 -12.62
N ASP A 20 -22.90 -19.74 -11.44
CA ASP A 20 -24.31 -19.47 -11.17
C ASP A 20 -24.45 -17.98 -10.77
N GLY A 21 -24.82 -17.15 -11.74
CA GLY A 21 -25.13 -15.74 -11.50
C GLY A 21 -26.41 -15.56 -10.70
N SER A 22 -26.34 -15.64 -9.37
CA SER A 22 -27.26 -15.03 -8.40
C SER A 22 -26.97 -15.48 -6.97
N ALA A 23 -26.03 -14.82 -6.29
CA ALA A 23 -25.96 -14.84 -4.83
C ALA A 23 -25.23 -13.60 -4.31
N GLU A 24 -25.99 -12.54 -4.04
CA GLU A 24 -25.67 -11.65 -2.92
C GLU A 24 -25.80 -12.48 -1.63
N GLY A 25 -24.79 -13.30 -1.34
CA GLY A 25 -24.71 -14.16 -0.17
C GLY A 25 -23.84 -13.53 0.89
N ASP A 26 -24.47 -12.90 1.88
CA ASP A 26 -23.86 -12.67 3.20
C ASP A 26 -23.45 -14.02 3.81
N GLY A 27 -22.21 -14.45 3.60
CA GLY A 27 -21.72 -15.67 4.25
C GLY A 27 -20.47 -16.33 3.67
N GLU A 28 -20.17 -16.17 2.38
CA GLU A 28 -18.98 -16.80 1.81
C GLU A 28 -17.71 -16.07 2.26
N GLU A 29 -16.84 -16.80 2.98
CA GLU A 29 -15.54 -16.32 3.39
C GLU A 29 -14.70 -16.01 2.14
N ARG A 30 -14.59 -14.73 1.79
CA ARG A 30 -13.93 -14.28 0.56
C ARG A 30 -12.48 -14.79 0.54
N PRO A 31 -11.98 -15.28 -0.62
CA PRO A 31 -10.62 -15.80 -0.70
C PRO A 31 -9.58 -14.73 -0.36
N PRO A 32 -8.43 -15.10 0.23
CA PRO A 32 -7.46 -14.14 0.78
C PRO A 32 -6.94 -13.10 -0.22
N TRP A 33 -6.83 -13.48 -1.50
CA TRP A 33 -6.35 -12.59 -2.56
C TRP A 33 -7.32 -11.43 -2.86
N HIS A 34 -8.62 -11.57 -2.61
CA HIS A 34 -9.56 -10.46 -2.75
C HIS A 34 -9.23 -9.32 -1.79
N TRP A 35 -8.83 -9.66 -0.56
CA TRP A 35 -8.44 -8.66 0.44
C TRP A 35 -7.13 -7.95 0.07
N VAL A 36 -6.21 -8.63 -0.61
CA VAL A 36 -5.03 -7.96 -1.20
C VAL A 36 -5.46 -6.90 -2.21
N GLY A 37 -6.45 -7.22 -3.06
CA GLY A 37 -7.04 -6.26 -4.00
C GLY A 37 -7.69 -5.06 -3.29
N PHE A 38 -8.53 -5.29 -2.28
CA PHE A 38 -9.16 -4.22 -1.50
C PHE A 38 -8.14 -3.35 -0.77
N GLY A 39 -7.10 -3.95 -0.18
CA GLY A 39 -6.00 -3.21 0.44
C GLY A 39 -5.27 -2.32 -0.56
N THR A 40 -5.01 -2.85 -1.76
CA THR A 40 -4.33 -2.11 -2.84
C THR A 40 -5.18 -0.91 -3.29
N VAL A 41 -6.47 -1.13 -3.57
CA VAL A 41 -7.40 -0.06 -3.97
C VAL A 41 -7.59 0.96 -2.86
N GLY A 42 -7.75 0.49 -1.61
CA GLY A 42 -7.88 1.36 -0.44
C GLY A 42 -6.65 2.22 -0.21
N THR A 43 -5.44 1.66 -0.33
CA THR A 43 -4.22 2.46 -0.27
C THR A 43 -4.14 3.44 -1.43
N PHE A 44 -4.40 3.02 -2.67
CA PHE A 44 -4.33 3.92 -3.82
C PHE A 44 -5.31 5.09 -3.69
N GLY A 45 -6.54 4.82 -3.25
CA GLY A 45 -7.56 5.83 -2.98
C GLY A 45 -7.17 6.80 -1.88
N ALA A 46 -6.52 6.34 -0.81
CA ALA A 46 -5.97 7.21 0.24
C ALA A 46 -4.72 7.98 -0.24
N TRP A 47 -3.90 7.37 -1.10
CA TRP A 47 -2.63 7.93 -1.55
C TRP A 47 -2.81 9.15 -2.45
N LEU A 48 -3.75 9.13 -3.40
CA LEU A 48 -3.96 10.24 -4.33
C LEU A 48 -4.19 11.61 -3.65
N PRO A 49 -5.13 11.78 -2.71
CA PRO A 49 -5.32 13.06 -2.03
C PRO A 49 -4.12 13.40 -1.13
N LEU A 50 -3.50 12.42 -0.47
CA LEU A 50 -2.31 12.64 0.35
C LEU A 50 -1.10 13.08 -0.49
N MET A 51 -0.99 12.60 -1.72
CA MET A 51 0.04 13.01 -2.68
C MET A 51 -0.09 14.48 -3.05
N GLY A 52 -1.33 14.95 -3.30
CA GLY A 52 -1.59 16.37 -3.55
C GLY A 52 -1.18 17.26 -2.37
N LEU A 53 -1.53 16.83 -1.14
CA LEU A 53 -1.11 17.52 0.08
C LEU A 53 0.41 17.50 0.27
N ALA A 54 1.06 16.37 0.01
CA ALA A 54 2.52 16.25 0.08
C ALA A 54 3.21 17.19 -0.91
N GLN A 55 2.66 17.35 -2.12
CA GLN A 55 3.19 18.30 -3.11
C GLN A 55 3.03 19.75 -2.63
N MET A 56 1.90 20.12 -2.05
CA MET A 56 1.69 21.46 -1.49
C MET A 56 2.71 21.77 -0.39
N VAL A 57 2.89 20.84 0.55
CA VAL A 57 3.86 20.96 1.64
C VAL A 57 5.28 21.04 1.09
N SER A 58 5.63 20.19 0.12
CA SER A 58 6.95 20.19 -0.53
C SER A 58 7.24 21.53 -1.19
N ASN A 59 6.30 22.10 -1.94
CA ASN A 59 6.44 23.41 -2.56
C ASN A 59 6.66 24.51 -1.53
N GLN A 60 5.93 24.47 -0.42
CA GLN A 60 6.08 25.43 0.67
C GLN A 60 7.44 25.32 1.37
N LEU A 61 7.93 24.10 1.61
CA LEU A 61 9.24 23.85 2.20
C LEU A 61 10.37 24.27 1.26
N VAL A 62 10.27 23.98 -0.04
CA VAL A 62 11.29 24.40 -1.02
C VAL A 62 11.33 25.92 -1.14
N ALA A 63 10.18 26.59 -1.18
CA ALA A 63 10.08 28.05 -1.21
C ALA A 63 10.72 28.68 0.04
N SER A 64 10.47 28.13 1.23
CA SER A 64 11.08 28.64 2.47
C SER A 64 12.59 28.39 2.54
N THR A 65 13.08 27.30 1.93
CA THR A 65 14.51 26.95 1.94
C THR A 65 15.32 27.80 0.97
N LEU A 66 14.73 28.16 -0.18
CA LEU A 66 15.45 28.85 -1.26
C LEU A 66 15.22 30.36 -1.29
N GLY A 67 14.11 30.87 -0.73
CA GLY A 67 13.78 32.30 -0.76
C GLY A 67 13.60 32.91 -2.17
N VAL A 68 13.70 32.10 -3.22
CA VAL A 68 13.61 32.48 -4.62
C VAL A 68 12.23 32.10 -5.17
N THR A 69 11.59 33.02 -5.89
CA THR A 69 10.46 32.69 -6.76
C THR A 69 10.94 31.74 -7.86
N ALA A 70 10.41 30.52 -7.80
CA ALA A 70 10.72 29.30 -8.56
C ALA A 70 11.01 29.46 -10.07
N SER A 71 12.13 30.07 -10.45
CA SER A 71 12.67 29.90 -11.79
C SER A 71 13.49 28.59 -11.80
N PRO A 72 13.18 27.62 -12.68
CA PRO A 72 13.92 26.36 -12.77
C PRO A 72 15.43 26.57 -12.97
N GLU A 73 15.81 27.68 -13.60
CA GLU A 73 17.21 28.04 -13.84
C GLU A 73 17.90 28.53 -12.57
N ALA A 74 17.27 29.42 -11.80
CA ALA A 74 17.81 29.88 -10.53
C ALA A 74 17.98 28.73 -9.53
N MET A 75 17.04 27.78 -9.53
CA MET A 75 17.11 26.55 -8.74
C MET A 75 18.33 25.70 -9.14
N ARG A 76 18.55 25.49 -10.44
CA ARG A 76 19.71 24.72 -10.94
C ARG A 76 21.03 25.38 -10.55
N VAL A 77 21.15 26.70 -10.69
CA VAL A 77 22.38 27.45 -10.32
C VAL A 77 22.61 27.41 -8.81
N ALA A 78 21.58 27.63 -7.99
CA ALA A 78 21.69 27.60 -6.52
C ALA A 78 22.11 26.21 -6.01
N LEU A 79 21.51 25.15 -6.56
CA LEU A 79 21.87 23.78 -6.22
C LEU A 79 23.28 23.42 -6.73
N ALA A 80 23.71 23.94 -7.88
CA ALA A 80 25.06 23.73 -8.38
C ALA A 80 26.12 24.32 -7.43
N ALA A 81 25.87 25.51 -6.88
CA ALA A 81 26.80 26.24 -6.02
C ALA A 81 26.90 25.68 -4.58
N ALA A 82 25.82 25.11 -4.03
CA ALA A 82 25.72 24.74 -2.62
C ALA A 82 25.32 23.25 -2.43
N PRO A 83 26.26 22.32 -2.16
CA PRO A 83 25.94 20.90 -1.97
C PRO A 83 25.05 20.63 -0.76
N GLU A 84 25.17 21.38 0.32
CA GLU A 84 24.32 21.30 1.51
C GLU A 84 22.85 21.63 1.20
N LEU A 85 22.61 22.52 0.24
CA LEU A 85 21.28 22.91 -0.20
C LEU A 85 20.60 21.78 -0.97
N ARG A 86 21.36 20.95 -1.71
CA ARG A 86 20.85 19.78 -2.42
C ARG A 86 20.21 18.77 -1.47
N LEU A 87 20.87 18.51 -0.33
CA LEU A 87 20.32 17.59 0.66
C LEU A 87 19.03 18.15 1.26
N ARG A 88 19.01 19.43 1.64
CA ARG A 88 17.83 20.08 2.23
C ARG A 88 16.64 20.09 1.27
N VAL A 89 16.85 20.50 0.03
CA VAL A 89 15.80 20.49 -1.01
C VAL A 89 15.36 19.07 -1.33
N GLY A 90 16.29 18.12 -1.42
CA GLY A 90 16.00 16.71 -1.61
C GLY A 90 15.11 16.15 -0.49
N LEU A 91 15.42 16.46 0.78
CA LEU A 91 14.61 16.07 1.93
C LEU A 91 13.24 16.77 1.94
N ALA A 92 13.20 18.07 1.64
CA ALA A 92 11.96 18.85 1.55
C ALA A 92 11.00 18.28 0.49
N LEU A 93 11.53 17.70 -0.59
CA LEU A 93 10.75 17.00 -1.61
C LEU A 93 10.43 15.56 -1.18
N ALA A 94 11.39 14.79 -0.67
CA ALA A 94 11.21 13.36 -0.45
C ALA A 94 10.36 13.05 0.80
N VAL A 95 10.56 13.77 1.90
CA VAL A 95 9.94 13.45 3.19
C VAL A 95 8.41 13.56 3.16
N PRO A 96 7.78 14.63 2.64
CA PRO A 96 6.32 14.72 2.59
C PRO A 96 5.70 13.58 1.76
N HIS A 97 6.33 13.23 0.63
CA HIS A 97 5.85 12.16 -0.24
C HIS A 97 6.01 10.77 0.39
N ALA A 98 7.13 10.53 1.07
CA ALA A 98 7.32 9.30 1.85
C ALA A 98 6.26 9.18 2.95
N LEU A 99 5.98 10.25 3.69
CA LEU A 99 4.95 10.25 4.73
C LEU A 99 3.55 10.00 4.15
N ALA A 100 3.20 10.63 3.03
CA ALA A 100 1.93 10.38 2.35
C ALA A 100 1.78 8.90 1.93
N LEU A 101 2.81 8.31 1.33
CA LEU A 101 2.79 6.88 0.96
C LEU A 101 2.70 5.97 2.19
N ALA A 102 3.44 6.27 3.25
CA ALA A 102 3.42 5.51 4.49
C ALA A 102 2.03 5.52 5.15
N LEU A 103 1.41 6.70 5.26
CA LEU A 103 0.07 6.86 5.81
C LEU A 103 -0.99 6.16 4.96
N ALA A 104 -0.92 6.31 3.64
CA ALA A 104 -1.82 5.61 2.74
C ALA A 104 -1.67 4.08 2.86
N SER A 105 -0.42 3.59 2.89
CA SER A 105 -0.12 2.16 3.01
C SER A 105 -0.65 1.59 4.31
N ALA A 106 -0.48 2.32 5.41
CA ALA A 106 -1.06 1.97 6.70
C ALA A 106 -2.60 1.99 6.67
N ALA A 107 -3.23 2.95 5.98
CA ALA A 107 -4.68 3.01 5.85
C ALA A 107 -5.25 1.80 5.08
N GLY A 108 -4.69 1.45 3.92
CA GLY A 108 -5.14 0.27 3.19
C GLY A 108 -4.84 -1.03 3.92
N GLY A 109 -3.68 -1.13 4.58
CA GLY A 109 -3.38 -2.26 5.47
C GLY A 109 -4.38 -2.39 6.61
N PHE A 110 -4.77 -1.26 7.22
CA PHE A 110 -5.78 -1.21 8.27
C PHE A 110 -7.14 -1.72 7.78
N LEU A 111 -7.56 -1.36 6.57
CA LEU A 111 -8.78 -1.89 5.96
C LEU A 111 -8.73 -3.40 5.82
N VAL A 112 -7.61 -3.95 5.32
CA VAL A 112 -7.41 -5.40 5.23
C VAL A 112 -7.56 -6.04 6.60
N GLY A 113 -6.75 -5.63 7.58
CA GLY A 113 -6.77 -6.27 8.90
C GLY A 113 -8.09 -6.11 9.66
N ARG A 114 -8.83 -5.01 9.45
CA ARG A 114 -10.09 -4.74 10.14
C ARG A 114 -11.26 -5.58 9.60
N TYR A 115 -11.32 -5.75 8.28
CA TYR A 115 -12.49 -6.31 7.61
C TYR A 115 -12.28 -7.74 7.10
N SER A 116 -11.04 -8.20 6.97
CA SER A 116 -10.77 -9.60 6.65
C SER A 116 -11.07 -10.50 7.85
N LYS A 117 -11.95 -11.49 7.67
CA LYS A 117 -12.10 -12.58 8.64
C LYS A 117 -10.80 -13.41 8.62
N GLY A 118 -10.12 -13.50 9.77
CA GLY A 118 -8.93 -14.36 9.94
C GLY A 118 -7.58 -13.87 9.36
N LEU A 119 -7.58 -13.06 8.30
CA LEU A 119 -6.33 -12.57 7.67
C LEU A 119 -5.61 -11.54 8.55
N GLY A 120 -4.35 -11.25 8.23
CA GLY A 120 -3.47 -10.51 9.14
C GLY A 120 -2.46 -9.59 8.47
N PRO A 121 -1.35 -9.31 9.17
CA PRO A 121 -0.31 -8.39 8.69
C PRO A 121 0.34 -8.83 7.37
N ARG A 122 0.33 -10.14 7.06
CA ARG A 122 0.93 -10.70 5.86
C ARG A 122 0.17 -10.27 4.61
N GLU A 123 -1.14 -10.44 4.58
CA GLU A 123 -1.98 -10.08 3.43
C GLU A 123 -1.99 -8.56 3.22
N ALA A 124 -1.97 -7.79 4.31
CA ALA A 124 -1.77 -6.35 4.25
C ALA A 124 -0.41 -5.98 3.64
N ALA A 125 0.69 -6.62 4.06
CA ALA A 125 2.01 -6.39 3.47
C ALA A 125 2.03 -6.67 1.96
N ILE A 126 1.39 -7.77 1.52
CA ILE A 126 1.28 -8.13 0.10
C ILE A 126 0.49 -7.06 -0.67
N ALA A 127 -0.57 -6.49 -0.09
CA ALA A 127 -1.30 -5.37 -0.69
C ALA A 127 -0.41 -4.13 -0.87
N GLY A 128 0.40 -3.81 0.14
CA GLY A 128 1.41 -2.74 0.04
C GLY A 128 2.45 -3.00 -1.06
N VAL A 129 2.95 -4.24 -1.17
CA VAL A 129 3.88 -4.63 -2.25
C VAL A 129 3.22 -4.52 -3.63
N ALA A 130 1.98 -5.01 -3.78
CA ALA A 130 1.23 -4.93 -5.03
C ALA A 130 1.06 -3.47 -5.48
N LEU A 131 0.69 -2.59 -4.56
CA LEU A 131 0.63 -1.16 -4.84
C LEU A 131 2.01 -0.58 -5.20
N ALA A 132 3.05 -0.91 -4.45
CA ALA A 132 4.39 -0.38 -4.70
C ALA A 132 4.91 -0.79 -6.08
N ILE A 133 4.55 -1.97 -6.59
CA ILE A 133 4.83 -2.37 -7.97
C ILE A 133 4.09 -1.47 -8.96
N ILE A 134 2.80 -1.19 -8.73
CA ILE A 134 1.98 -0.32 -9.59
C ILE A 134 2.55 1.11 -9.60
N VAL A 135 2.66 1.74 -8.43
CA VAL A 135 3.12 3.12 -8.30
C VAL A 135 4.57 3.26 -8.71
N GLY A 136 5.41 2.30 -8.31
CA GLY A 136 6.81 2.25 -8.70
C GLY A 136 6.98 2.10 -10.21
N GLY A 137 6.16 1.27 -10.86
CA GLY A 137 6.13 1.13 -12.32
C GLY A 137 5.71 2.42 -13.02
N LEU A 138 4.63 3.06 -12.55
CA LEU A 138 4.14 4.34 -13.09
C LEU A 138 5.16 5.47 -12.98
N THR A 139 5.99 5.46 -11.93
CA THR A 139 6.96 6.52 -11.65
C THR A 139 8.39 6.17 -12.06
N PHE A 140 8.63 4.94 -12.53
CA PHE A 140 9.98 4.42 -12.79
C PHE A 140 10.81 5.31 -13.72
N GLY A 141 10.19 5.84 -14.78
CA GLY A 141 10.86 6.75 -15.72
C GLY A 141 11.33 8.07 -15.10
N SER A 142 10.74 8.47 -13.97
CA SER A 142 11.05 9.73 -13.28
C SER A 142 12.01 9.53 -12.10
N VAL A 143 11.84 8.46 -11.32
CA VAL A 143 12.58 8.24 -10.06
C VAL A 143 13.63 7.13 -10.14
N GLY A 144 13.63 6.34 -11.22
CA GLY A 144 14.54 5.23 -11.44
C GLY A 144 14.43 4.10 -10.41
N LEU A 145 15.44 3.22 -10.42
CA LEU A 145 15.49 2.03 -9.56
C LEU A 145 15.47 2.37 -8.06
N MET A 146 16.19 3.41 -7.65
CA MET A 146 16.27 3.79 -6.24
C MET A 146 14.93 4.31 -5.71
N GLY A 147 14.19 5.08 -6.53
CA GLY A 147 12.82 5.47 -6.18
C GLY A 147 11.89 4.28 -6.07
N PHE A 148 11.95 3.36 -7.04
CA PHE A 148 11.18 2.12 -7.03
C PHE A 148 11.42 1.27 -5.76
N VAL A 149 12.70 1.06 -5.42
CA VAL A 149 13.09 0.32 -4.20
C VAL A 149 12.61 1.04 -2.94
N THR A 150 12.69 2.37 -2.90
CA THR A 150 12.20 3.16 -1.77
C THR A 150 10.69 2.99 -1.58
N THR A 151 9.91 3.01 -2.66
CA THR A 151 8.45 2.76 -2.61
C THR A 151 8.14 1.39 -2.04
N LEU A 152 8.87 0.35 -2.45
CA LEU A 152 8.72 -1.02 -1.92
C LEU A 152 9.06 -1.11 -0.43
N VAL A 153 10.24 -0.62 -0.06
CA VAL A 153 10.74 -0.66 1.32
C VAL A 153 9.82 0.10 2.26
N LEU A 154 9.17 1.16 1.79
CA LEU A 154 8.25 1.94 2.60
C LEU A 154 6.84 1.34 2.65
N SER A 155 6.28 0.89 1.53
CA SER A 155 4.87 0.49 1.51
C SER A 155 4.61 -0.78 2.32
N ALA A 156 5.45 -1.81 2.18
CA ALA A 156 5.24 -3.10 2.82
C ALA A 156 5.17 -3.05 4.36
N PRO A 157 6.14 -2.46 5.10
CA PRO A 157 6.09 -2.43 6.56
C PRO A 157 4.96 -1.57 7.10
N PHE A 158 4.65 -0.45 6.45
CA PHE A 158 3.54 0.41 6.88
C PHE A 158 2.19 -0.25 6.63
N SER A 159 2.04 -0.99 5.53
CA SER A 159 0.83 -1.77 5.30
C SER A 159 0.70 -2.93 6.29
N ALA A 160 1.79 -3.63 6.60
CA ALA A 160 1.81 -4.66 7.64
C ALA A 160 1.41 -4.10 9.02
N LEU A 161 1.94 -2.93 9.39
CA LEU A 161 1.59 -2.22 10.62
C LEU A 161 0.11 -1.83 10.64
N GLY A 162 -0.41 -1.29 9.54
CA GLY A 162 -1.83 -1.01 9.35
C GLY A 162 -2.68 -2.25 9.59
N GLY A 163 -2.34 -3.36 8.96
CA GLY A 163 -3.04 -4.65 9.10
C GLY A 163 -3.02 -5.17 10.53
N HIS A 164 -1.90 -5.04 11.24
CA HIS A 164 -1.80 -5.41 12.64
C HIS A 164 -2.73 -4.58 13.53
N ILE A 165 -2.80 -3.26 13.32
CA ILE A 165 -3.69 -2.36 14.05
C ILE A 165 -5.17 -2.66 13.71
N GLY A 166 -5.46 -2.91 12.43
CA GLY A 166 -6.80 -3.26 11.95
C GLY A 166 -7.32 -4.53 12.60
N LYS A 167 -6.49 -5.59 12.65
CA LYS A 167 -6.84 -6.89 13.25
C LYS A 167 -7.17 -6.78 14.72
N ARG A 168 -6.41 -5.98 15.48
CA ARG A 168 -6.68 -5.73 16.91
C ARG A 168 -8.01 -5.02 17.17
N ARG A 169 -8.55 -4.32 16.17
CA ARG A 169 -9.82 -3.59 16.26
C ARG A 169 -10.94 -4.32 15.54
N ALA A 170 -10.68 -5.46 14.90
CA ALA A 170 -11.69 -6.19 14.14
C ALA A 170 -12.86 -6.60 15.06
N PRO A 171 -14.12 -6.49 14.58
CA PRO A 171 -15.26 -6.94 15.36
C PRO A 171 -15.13 -8.45 15.69
N PRO A 172 -15.59 -8.89 16.87
CA PRO A 172 -15.54 -10.30 17.24
C PRO A 172 -16.29 -11.12 16.21
N VAL A 173 -15.65 -12.20 15.74
CA VAL A 173 -16.30 -13.17 14.85
C VAL A 173 -17.25 -13.99 15.71
N THR A 174 -18.54 -13.65 15.70
CA THR A 174 -19.57 -14.49 16.31
C THR A 174 -19.69 -15.77 15.49
N PRO A 175 -19.59 -16.95 16.12
CA PRO A 175 -19.70 -18.24 15.46
C PRO A 175 -21.10 -18.53 14.92
#